data_AF-A0A6A6R4H9-F1
#
_entry.id   AF-A0A6A6R4H9-F1
#
_cell.length_a   1.000
_cell.length_b   1.000
_cell.length_c   1.000
_cell.angle_alpha   90.00
_cell.angle_beta   90.00
_cell.angle_gamma   90.00
#
_symmetry.space_group_name_H-M   'P 1'
#
loop_
_entity.id
_entity.type
_entity.pdbx_description
1 polymer ?
#
loop_
_entity_poly.entity_id
_entity_poly.type
_entity_poly.pdbx_seq_one_letter_code
_entity_poly.pdbx_strand_id
1 'polypeptide(L)'
;MSLLRSSRSASLPALEVKTAPHHWVGHCHLTAKQTEVCEHIAKEKYDWAFGARVLGDAVADIKSNLCISYTGLGPDEEIFEGTNGGPLQRFEVQLRPKEEGSSEIVVLPKGQIVLPVEWK
;
A
#
# COMPACT_ATOMS: atom_id res chain seq x y z
N MET A 1 35.60 -10.32 -56.78
CA MET A 1 35.84 -10.07 -55.33
C MET A 1 34.60 -9.40 -54.75
N SER A 2 33.76 -10.16 -54.05
CA SER A 2 32.51 -9.69 -53.44
C SER A 2 32.71 -9.55 -51.93
N LEU A 3 32.65 -8.32 -51.41
CA LEU A 3 32.67 -8.06 -49.97
C LEU A 3 31.24 -8.15 -49.43
N LEU A 4 30.86 -9.34 -48.96
CA LEU A 4 29.63 -9.55 -48.18
C LEU A 4 29.75 -8.81 -46.84
N ARG A 5 29.05 -7.68 -46.71
CA ARG A 5 28.80 -7.04 -45.42
C ARG A 5 27.85 -7.94 -44.62
N SER A 6 28.39 -8.65 -43.64
CA SER A 6 27.60 -9.31 -42.59
C SER A 6 26.98 -8.24 -41.70
N SER A 7 25.73 -7.89 -41.94
CA SER A 7 24.92 -7.12 -41.00
C SER A 7 24.53 -8.03 -39.84
N ARG A 8 25.36 -8.09 -38.80
CA ARG A 8 24.91 -8.60 -37.50
C ARG A 8 23.89 -7.60 -36.97
N SER A 9 22.61 -7.92 -37.13
CA SER A 9 21.53 -7.35 -36.32
C SER A 9 21.89 -7.64 -34.86
N ALA A 10 22.38 -6.62 -34.16
CA ALA A 10 22.42 -6.64 -32.71
C ALA A 10 20.98 -6.52 -32.25
N SER A 11 20.32 -7.65 -31.98
CA SER A 11 19.04 -7.66 -31.29
C SER A 11 19.27 -7.03 -29.92
N LEU A 12 18.62 -5.90 -29.65
CA LEU A 12 18.56 -5.31 -28.31
C LEU A 12 18.08 -6.40 -27.33
N PRO A 13 18.69 -6.52 -26.13
CA PRO A 13 18.21 -7.47 -25.14
C PRO A 13 16.73 -7.17 -24.87
N ALA A 14 15.90 -8.21 -24.95
CA ALA A 14 14.49 -8.09 -24.59
C ALA A 14 14.44 -7.52 -23.17
N LEU A 15 13.77 -6.37 -23.02
CA LEU A 15 13.53 -5.77 -21.72
C LEU A 15 12.61 -6.73 -20.97
N GLU A 16 13.19 -7.63 -20.20
CA GLU A 16 12.47 -8.59 -19.38
C GLU A 16 11.82 -7.78 -18.26
N VAL A 17 10.60 -7.29 -18.51
CA VAL A 17 9.76 -6.68 -17.47
C VAL A 17 9.37 -7.82 -16.55
N LYS A 18 10.24 -8.13 -15.58
CA LYS A 18 9.88 -8.96 -14.44
C LYS A 18 8.84 -8.17 -13.66
N THR A 19 7.57 -8.37 -13.98
CA THR A 19 6.49 -8.00 -13.07
C THR A 19 6.75 -8.79 -11.80
N ALA A 20 7.28 -8.12 -10.78
CA ALA A 20 7.44 -8.74 -9.47
C ALA A 20 6.10 -9.37 -9.08
N PRO A 21 6.07 -10.62 -8.59
CA PRO A 21 4.82 -11.23 -8.16
C PRO A 21 4.13 -10.30 -7.18
N HIS A 22 2.89 -9.91 -7.51
CA HIS A 22 2.07 -9.12 -6.59
C HIS A 22 1.71 -10.02 -5.40
N HIS A 23 2.41 -9.80 -4.29
CA HIS A 23 2.06 -10.42 -3.02
C HIS A 23 0.91 -9.62 -2.39
N TRP A 24 -0.26 -10.26 -2.30
CA TRP A 24 -1.47 -9.64 -1.78
C TRP A 24 -1.48 -9.69 -0.26
N VAL A 25 -1.69 -8.55 0.39
CA VAL A 25 -2.07 -8.47 1.80
C VAL A 25 -3.59 -8.69 1.85
N GLY A 26 -4.03 -9.87 2.29
CA GLY A 26 -5.42 -10.32 2.04
C GLY A 26 -6.26 -10.62 3.28
N HIS A 27 -5.64 -10.85 4.44
CA HIS A 27 -6.36 -11.38 5.60
C HIS A 27 -6.51 -10.34 6.72
N CYS A 28 -7.10 -9.17 6.41
CA CYS A 28 -7.37 -8.16 7.41
C CYS A 28 -8.71 -7.43 7.23
N HIS A 29 -9.18 -6.82 8.33
CA HIS A 29 -10.33 -5.92 8.34
C HIS A 29 -9.87 -4.52 8.73
N LEU A 30 -10.01 -3.56 7.81
CA LEU A 30 -9.72 -2.14 8.05
C LEU A 30 -11.00 -1.39 8.39
N THR A 31 -10.98 -0.62 9.47
CA THR A 31 -12.07 0.28 9.86
C THR A 31 -11.56 1.71 10.05
N ALA A 32 -12.44 2.69 9.88
CA ALA A 32 -12.12 4.10 10.10
C ALA A 32 -13.36 4.83 10.65
N LYS A 33 -13.17 5.85 11.49
CA LYS A 33 -14.23 6.82 11.77
C LYS A 33 -14.37 7.73 10.54
N GLN A 34 -15.37 7.41 9.71
CA GLN A 34 -15.43 7.87 8.32
C GLN A 34 -15.45 9.40 8.15
N THR A 35 -16.13 10.14 9.01
CA THR A 35 -16.26 11.60 8.87
C THR A 35 -14.98 12.35 9.20
N GLU A 36 -14.38 12.09 10.37
CA GLU A 36 -13.19 12.82 10.84
C GLU A 36 -11.98 12.63 9.90
N VAL A 37 -11.73 11.38 9.47
CA VAL A 37 -10.60 11.07 8.58
C VAL A 37 -10.79 11.72 7.21
N CYS A 38 -12.00 11.64 6.64
CA CYS A 38 -12.30 12.26 5.35
C CYS A 38 -12.20 13.79 5.41
N GLU A 39 -12.70 14.41 6.47
CA GLU A 39 -12.60 15.85 6.70
C GLU A 39 -11.14 16.30 6.81
N HIS A 40 -10.31 15.54 7.54
CA HIS A 40 -8.88 15.82 7.64
C HIS A 40 -8.17 15.71 6.28
N ILE A 41 -8.43 14.66 5.50
CA ILE A 41 -7.85 14.50 4.15
C ILE A 41 -8.28 15.66 3.24
N ALA A 42 -9.58 16.00 3.25
CA ALA A 42 -10.09 17.10 2.46
C ALA A 42 -9.49 18.45 2.88
N LYS A 43 -9.22 18.66 4.16
CA LYS A 43 -8.61 19.90 4.65
C LYS A 43 -7.13 20.02 4.31
N GLU A 44 -6.36 18.95 4.52
CA GLU A 44 -4.89 18.99 4.47
C GLU A 44 -4.31 18.62 3.10
N LYS A 45 -5.04 17.85 2.30
CA LYS A 45 -4.53 17.28 1.04
C LYS A 45 -5.27 17.77 -0.19
N TYR A 46 -6.44 18.39 -0.06
CA TYR A 46 -7.14 18.94 -1.20
C TYR A 46 -6.45 20.21 -1.71
N ASP A 47 -6.02 20.16 -2.95
CA ASP A 47 -5.57 21.32 -3.70
C ASP A 47 -6.55 21.57 -4.85
N TRP A 48 -7.12 22.77 -4.86
CA TRP A 48 -8.07 23.21 -5.89
C TRP A 48 -7.50 23.11 -7.31
N ALA A 49 -6.18 23.28 -7.48
CA ALA A 49 -5.52 23.22 -8.78
C ALA A 49 -5.47 21.80 -9.37
N PHE A 50 -5.49 20.78 -8.51
CA PHE A 50 -5.38 19.37 -8.90
C PHE A 50 -6.68 18.57 -8.66
N GLY A 51 -7.64 19.17 -7.94
CA GLY A 51 -8.97 18.61 -7.70
C GLY A 51 -8.92 17.31 -6.90
N ALA A 52 -9.87 16.40 -7.13
CA ALA A 52 -9.96 15.16 -6.37
C ALA A 52 -8.79 14.17 -6.61
N ARG A 53 -7.89 14.43 -7.57
CA ARG A 53 -6.79 13.50 -7.90
C ARG A 53 -5.79 13.37 -6.75
N VAL A 54 -5.49 14.46 -6.05
CA VAL A 54 -4.56 14.46 -4.89
C VAL A 54 -5.11 13.71 -3.67
N LEU A 55 -6.43 13.47 -3.63
CA LEU A 55 -7.03 12.62 -2.60
C LEU A 55 -6.65 11.15 -2.80
N GLY A 56 -6.28 10.75 -4.02
CA GLY A 56 -5.76 9.41 -4.32
C GLY A 56 -4.45 9.13 -3.58
N ASP A 57 -3.58 10.13 -3.47
CA ASP A 57 -2.31 10.02 -2.75
C ASP A 57 -2.53 9.82 -1.26
N ALA A 58 -3.49 10.54 -0.66
CA ALA A 58 -3.86 10.35 0.74
C ALA A 58 -4.39 8.94 1.02
N VAL A 59 -5.13 8.35 0.08
CA VAL A 59 -5.59 6.95 0.18
C VAL A 59 -4.43 5.98 -0.01
N ALA A 60 -3.46 6.29 -0.88
CA ALA A 60 -2.26 5.49 -1.05
C ALA A 60 -1.39 5.48 0.22
N ASP A 61 -1.28 6.61 0.92
CA ASP A 61 -0.59 6.71 2.21
C ASP A 61 -1.24 5.81 3.27
N ILE A 62 -2.57 5.80 3.36
CA ILE A 62 -3.31 4.90 4.28
C ILE A 62 -3.03 3.43 3.95
N LYS A 63 -3.00 3.07 2.66
CA LYS A 63 -2.68 1.69 2.23
C LYS A 63 -1.26 1.31 2.62
N SER A 64 -0.29 2.21 2.41
CA SER A 64 1.09 1.99 2.81
C SER A 64 1.20 1.77 4.33
N ASN A 65 0.57 2.63 5.12
CA ASN A 65 0.53 2.50 6.58
C ASN A 65 -0.15 1.20 7.04
N LEU A 66 -1.21 0.75 6.35
CA LEU A 66 -1.84 -0.55 6.60
C LEU A 66 -0.87 -1.69 6.31
N CYS A 67 -0.19 -1.67 5.17
CA CYS A 67 0.80 -2.69 4.83
C CYS A 67 1.88 -2.77 5.91
N ILE A 68 2.49 -1.63 6.28
CA ILE A 68 3.52 -1.57 7.33
C ILE A 68 2.99 -2.12 8.66
N SER A 69 1.76 -1.74 9.03
CA SER A 69 1.15 -2.19 10.29
C SER A 69 0.82 -3.69 10.28
N TYR A 70 0.44 -4.23 9.12
CA TYR A 70 0.07 -5.64 8.95
C TYR A 70 1.28 -6.56 8.93
N THR A 71 2.30 -6.18 8.17
CA THR A 71 3.48 -7.01 7.93
C THR A 71 4.56 -6.79 8.99
N GLY A 72 4.57 -5.62 9.64
CA GLY A 72 5.70 -5.15 10.44
C GLY A 72 6.93 -4.79 9.60
N LEU A 73 6.79 -4.81 8.27
CA LEU A 73 7.85 -4.61 7.31
C LEU A 73 7.88 -3.15 6.83
N GLY A 74 9.08 -2.67 6.51
CA GLY A 74 9.28 -1.37 5.86
C GLY A 74 8.68 -1.32 4.44
N PRO A 75 8.52 -0.12 3.86
CA PRO A 75 7.92 0.06 2.52
C PRO A 75 8.71 -0.62 1.38
N ASP A 76 10.01 -0.89 1.59
CA ASP A 76 10.90 -1.51 0.59
C ASP A 76 11.12 -3.02 0.84
N GLU A 77 10.44 -3.62 1.82
CA GLU A 77 10.62 -5.02 2.21
C GLU A 77 9.60 -5.95 1.53
N GLU A 78 10.05 -7.13 1.11
CA GLU A 78 9.23 -8.09 0.37
C GLU A 78 8.24 -8.85 1.26
N ILE A 79 7.00 -8.95 0.79
CA ILE A 79 5.94 -9.76 1.41
C ILE A 79 6.08 -11.20 0.90
N PHE A 80 6.04 -12.18 1.80
CA PHE A 80 6.12 -13.60 1.46
C PHE A 80 4.88 -14.36 1.94
N GLU A 81 4.74 -15.62 1.54
CA GLU A 81 3.54 -16.43 1.84
C GLU A 81 3.24 -16.55 3.34
N GLY A 82 4.29 -16.59 4.17
CA GLY A 82 4.18 -16.61 5.63
C GLY A 82 3.59 -15.33 6.24
N THR A 83 3.62 -14.20 5.54
CA THR A 83 3.08 -12.93 6.03
C THR A 83 1.54 -12.97 6.19
N ASN A 84 0.85 -13.85 5.46
CA ASN A 84 -0.60 -14.00 5.53
C ASN A 84 -1.07 -15.23 6.34
N GLY A 85 -0.16 -16.01 6.91
CA GLY A 85 -0.48 -17.28 7.59
C GLY A 85 -1.12 -17.14 8.98
N GLY A 86 -1.27 -15.90 9.47
CA GLY A 86 -1.84 -15.59 10.79
C GLY A 86 -3.37 -15.52 10.82
N PRO A 87 -3.97 -15.36 12.01
CA PRO A 87 -5.41 -15.13 12.14
C PRO A 87 -5.82 -13.79 11.52
N LEU A 88 -7.13 -13.62 11.24
CA LEU A 88 -7.68 -12.36 10.73
C LEU A 88 -7.32 -11.20 11.68
N GLN A 89 -6.53 -10.26 11.16
CA GLN A 89 -6.09 -9.08 11.89
C GLN A 89 -7.05 -7.92 11.65
N ARG A 90 -7.31 -7.11 12.68
CA ARG A 90 -8.16 -5.92 12.58
C ARG A 90 -7.31 -4.67 12.71
N PHE A 91 -7.60 -3.66 11.90
CA PHE A 91 -6.92 -2.38 11.92
C PHE A 91 -7.93 -1.24 12.01
N GLU A 92 -7.48 -0.15 12.60
CA GLU A 92 -8.23 1.09 12.71
C GLU A 92 -7.39 2.26 12.21
N VAL A 93 -7.99 3.03 11.31
CA VAL A 93 -7.46 4.34 10.91
C VAL A 93 -7.84 5.34 11.98
N GLN A 94 -6.85 6.02 12.55
CA GLN A 94 -7.01 7.02 13.60
C GLN A 94 -6.32 8.32 13.20
N LEU A 95 -6.90 9.44 13.60
CA LEU A 95 -6.20 10.73 13.61
C LEU A 95 -5.48 10.88 14.94
N ARG A 96 -4.17 11.10 14.90
CA ARG A 96 -3.37 11.39 16.09
C ARG A 96 -2.79 12.80 16.04
N PRO A 97 -2.84 13.54 17.16
CA PRO A 97 -2.20 14.84 17.22
C PRO A 97 -0.67 14.69 17.17
N LYS A 98 -0.02 15.62 16.47
CA LYS A 98 1.43 15.83 16.44
C LYS A 98 1.82 16.92 17.43
N GLU A 99 3.10 16.94 17.81
CA GLU A 99 3.66 17.97 18.71
C GLU A 99 3.51 19.40 18.17
N GLU A 100 3.45 19.56 16.84
CA GLU A 100 3.28 20.85 16.17
C GLU A 100 1.80 21.31 16.06
N GLY A 101 0.88 20.64 16.74
CA GLY A 101 -0.56 20.96 16.70
C GLY A 101 -1.28 20.52 15.41
N SER A 102 -0.55 19.91 14.47
CA SER A 102 -1.13 19.20 13.33
C SER A 102 -1.65 17.81 13.76
N SER A 103 -2.40 17.14 12.88
CA SER A 103 -2.78 15.75 13.09
C SER A 103 -2.24 14.89 11.96
N GLU A 104 -2.02 13.61 12.22
CA GLU A 104 -1.65 12.64 11.21
C GLU A 104 -2.57 11.44 11.21
N ILE A 105 -2.71 10.83 10.04
CA ILE A 105 -3.44 9.58 9.88
C ILE A 105 -2.49 8.43 10.15
N VAL A 106 -2.82 7.62 11.16
CA VAL A 106 -2.12 6.38 11.48
C VAL A 106 -3.07 5.19 11.31
N VAL A 107 -2.50 4.05 10.94
CA VAL A 107 -3.22 2.77 10.93
C VAL A 107 -2.65 1.94 12.07
N LEU A 108 -3.50 1.41 12.94
CA LEU A 108 -3.06 0.68 14.13
C LEU A 108 -3.80 -0.64 14.27
N PRO A 109 -3.15 -1.70 14.80
CA PRO A 109 -3.83 -2.93 15.16
C PRO A 109 -4.93 -2.69 16.20
N LYS A 110 -6.11 -3.23 15.95
CA LYS A 110 -7.25 -3.22 16.87
C LYS A 110 -7.24 -4.56 17.61
N GLY A 111 -6.98 -4.53 18.92
CA GLY A 111 -6.61 -5.68 19.78
C GLY A 111 -7.58 -6.87 19.91
N GLN A 112 -8.53 -7.05 19.00
CA GLN A 112 -9.32 -8.28 18.90
C GLN A 112 -8.89 -9.08 17.68
N ILE A 113 -8.05 -10.08 17.90
CA ILE A 113 -7.82 -11.18 16.97
C ILE A 113 -9.17 -11.89 16.79
N VAL A 114 -9.64 -12.03 15.54
CA VAL A 114 -10.81 -12.88 15.26
C VAL A 114 -10.25 -14.28 15.01
N LEU A 115 -10.68 -15.26 15.81
CA LEU A 115 -10.37 -16.66 15.56
C LEU A 115 -10.79 -17.02 14.12
N PRO A 116 -10.05 -17.90 13.44
CA PRO A 116 -10.37 -18.29 12.07
C PRO A 116 -11.82 -18.74 11.99
N VAL A 117 -12.57 -18.13 11.07
CA VAL A 117 -13.94 -18.53 10.79
C VAL A 117 -13.87 -19.91 10.14
N GLU A 118 -14.39 -20.93 10.81
CA GLU A 118 -14.61 -22.23 10.17
C GLU A 118 -15.65 -22.04 9.05
N TRP A 119 -15.18 -22.07 7.81
CA TRP A 119 -16.06 -22.15 6.65
C TRP A 119 -16.72 -23.54 6.67
N LYS A 120 -18.04 -23.57 6.88
CA LYS A 120 -18.86 -24.77 6.78
C LYS A 120 -19.16 -25.14 5.33
#